data_AF-A0A538CTE9-F1
#
_entry.id   AF-A0A538CTE9-F1
#
_cell.length_a   1.000
_cell.length_b   1.000
_cell.length_c   1.000
_cell.angle_alpha   90.00
_cell.angle_beta   90.00
_cell.angle_gamma   90.00
#
_symmetry.space_group_name_H-M   'P 1'
#
loop_
_entity.id
_entity.type
_entity.pdbx_description
1 polymer ?
#
loop_
_entity_poly.entity_id
_entity_poly.type
_entity_poly.pdbx_seq_one_letter_code
_entity_poly.pdbx_strand_id
1 'polypeptide(L)'
;MPMIDVTYPADALTPEARQSLANELTTALLRAERAPDTAFFRSITWAIVHELPADHIYSAGKPVQAPVVRVEATTPEGALSDRRRAEFVESATKAVTQAFGIPEQETLTRVWVTHREIAEGSWGAGGQIVQFAQLREMAAAARAEEGAAV
;
A
#
# COMPACT_ATOMS: atom_id res chain seq x y z
N MET A 1 -10.21 -1.22 -4.76
CA MET A 1 -9.20 -2.19 -4.29
C MET A 1 -7.85 -1.82 -4.88
N PRO A 2 -7.18 -0.84 -4.26
CA PRO A 2 -5.79 -1.07 -3.94
C PRO A 2 -5.68 -1.67 -2.52
N MET A 3 -4.90 -2.73 -2.38
CA MET A 3 -4.51 -3.28 -1.09
C MET A 3 -3.00 -3.15 -0.94
N ILE A 4 -2.54 -2.73 0.24
CA ILE A 4 -1.13 -2.62 0.58
C ILE A 4 -0.86 -3.59 1.72
N ASP A 5 -0.16 -4.68 1.45
CA ASP A 5 0.29 -5.61 2.47
C ASP A 5 1.67 -5.17 2.98
N VAL A 6 1.77 -4.90 4.29
CA VAL A 6 3.03 -4.50 4.95
C VAL A 6 3.43 -5.61 5.90
N THR A 7 4.55 -6.29 5.64
CA THR A 7 5.07 -7.37 6.48
C THR A 7 6.38 -6.96 7.14
N TYR A 8 6.47 -7.10 8.45
CA TYR A 8 7.67 -6.78 9.23
C TYR A 8 7.70 -7.55 10.59
N PRO A 9 8.82 -7.58 11.34
CA PRO A 9 8.87 -8.25 12.64
C PRO A 9 7.91 -7.65 13.68
N ALA A 10 7.30 -8.49 14.51
CA ALA A 10 6.48 -8.05 15.64
C ALA A 10 7.27 -7.14 16.59
N ASP A 11 6.57 -6.22 17.24
CA ASP A 11 7.12 -5.23 18.17
C ASP A 11 8.15 -4.25 17.56
N ALA A 12 8.35 -4.25 16.24
CA ALA A 12 9.29 -3.35 15.57
C ALA A 12 8.79 -1.90 15.45
N LEU A 13 7.48 -1.65 15.58
CA LEU A 13 6.87 -0.33 15.59
C LEU A 13 5.93 -0.19 16.78
N THR A 14 5.79 1.04 17.30
CA THR A 14 4.68 1.35 18.21
C THR A 14 3.35 1.35 17.44
N PRO A 15 2.20 1.21 18.12
CA PRO A 15 0.89 1.30 17.48
C PRO A 15 0.69 2.58 16.67
N GLU A 16 1.19 3.72 17.16
CA GLU A 16 1.10 5.03 16.52
C GLU A 16 1.98 5.11 15.27
N ALA A 17 3.22 4.61 15.34
CA ALA A 17 4.13 4.56 14.19
C ALA A 17 3.58 3.63 13.09
N ARG A 18 3.00 2.49 13.48
CA ARG A 18 2.30 1.58 12.57
C ARG A 18 1.12 2.25 11.87
N GLN A 19 0.30 3.01 12.61
CA GLN A 19 -0.82 3.76 12.05
C GLN A 19 -0.35 4.87 11.09
N SER A 20 0.71 5.60 11.45
CA SER A 20 1.31 6.63 10.58
C SER A 20 1.80 6.02 9.28
N LEU A 21 2.56 4.91 9.35
CA LEU A 21 3.07 4.21 8.19
C LEU A 21 1.92 3.73 7.27
N ALA A 22 0.88 3.12 7.84
CA ALA A 22 -0.29 2.68 7.07
C ALA A 22 -0.97 3.85 6.32
N ASN A 23 -1.10 5.01 6.98
CA ASN A 23 -1.66 6.21 6.36
C ASN A 23 -0.75 6.81 5.27
N GLU A 24 0.55 6.86 5.50
CA GLU A 24 1.54 7.36 4.54
C GLU A 24 1.58 6.50 3.28
N LEU A 25 1.60 5.17 3.42
CA LEU A 25 1.56 4.24 2.30
C LEU A 25 0.27 4.35 1.50
N THR A 26 -0.88 4.46 2.18
CA THR A 26 -2.18 4.70 1.56
C THR A 26 -2.18 5.97 0.73
N THR A 27 -1.69 7.07 1.31
CA THR A 27 -1.60 8.38 0.65
C THR A 27 -0.65 8.33 -0.55
N ALA A 28 0.48 7.64 -0.42
CA ALA A 28 1.45 7.46 -1.49
C ALA A 28 0.86 6.69 -2.68
N LEU A 29 0.10 5.63 -2.43
CA LEU A 29 -0.54 4.84 -3.49
C LEU A 29 -1.64 5.60 -4.21
N LEU A 30 -2.53 6.27 -3.47
CA LEU A 30 -3.59 7.12 -4.06
C LEU A 30 -2.97 8.17 -5.01
N ARG A 31 -1.89 8.83 -4.56
CA ARG A 31 -1.16 9.79 -5.39
C ARG A 31 -0.55 9.15 -6.64
N ALA A 32 0.02 7.95 -6.53
CA ALA A 32 0.60 7.22 -7.66
C ALA A 32 -0.49 6.86 -8.69
N GLU A 33 -1.65 6.38 -8.24
CA GLU A 33 -2.82 6.06 -9.09
C GLU A 33 -3.45 7.31 -9.72
N ARG A 34 -3.16 8.50 -9.19
CA ARG A 34 -3.89 9.75 -9.46
C ARG A 34 -5.36 9.67 -9.05
N ALA A 35 -5.63 8.85 -8.04
CA ALA A 35 -6.90 8.87 -7.35
C ALA A 35 -6.96 10.13 -6.45
N PRO A 36 -8.08 10.87 -6.45
CA PRO A 36 -8.31 11.92 -5.48
C PRO A 36 -8.25 11.38 -4.05
N ASP A 37 -7.70 12.18 -3.14
CA ASP A 37 -7.67 11.84 -1.72
C ASP A 37 -8.98 12.22 -1.02
N THR A 38 -10.08 11.54 -1.40
CA THR A 38 -11.43 11.75 -0.83
C THR A 38 -11.81 10.63 0.13
N ALA A 39 -12.86 10.84 0.93
CA ALA A 39 -13.39 9.84 1.85
C ALA A 39 -13.74 8.52 1.12
N PHE A 40 -14.33 8.62 -0.07
CA PHE A 40 -14.63 7.46 -0.91
C PHE A 40 -13.37 6.65 -1.25
N PHE A 41 -12.33 7.27 -1.84
CA PHE A 41 -11.13 6.54 -2.25
C PHE A 41 -10.36 5.98 -1.04
N ARG A 42 -10.30 6.71 0.09
CA ARG A 42 -9.72 6.18 1.33
C ARG A 42 -10.49 4.99 1.89
N SER A 43 -11.81 4.95 1.74
CA SER A 43 -12.62 3.82 2.25
C SER A 43 -12.39 2.50 1.50
N ILE A 44 -11.88 2.57 0.26
CA ILE A 44 -11.65 1.40 -0.62
C ILE A 44 -10.15 1.13 -0.89
N THR A 45 -9.26 1.85 -0.20
CA THR A 45 -7.81 1.66 -0.20
C THR A 45 -7.39 1.17 1.19
N TRP A 46 -6.84 -0.02 1.27
CA TRP A 46 -6.54 -0.65 2.55
C TRP A 46 -5.05 -0.91 2.71
N ALA A 47 -4.53 -0.65 3.90
CA ALA A 47 -3.21 -1.10 4.33
C ALA A 47 -3.38 -2.20 5.39
N ILE A 48 -2.90 -3.39 5.09
CA ILE A 48 -2.99 -4.58 5.94
C ILE A 48 -1.60 -4.86 6.49
N VAL A 49 -1.48 -4.84 7.82
CA VAL A 49 -0.20 -5.04 8.50
C VAL A 49 -0.08 -6.46 9.01
N HIS A 50 1.03 -7.11 8.66
CA HIS A 50 1.40 -8.47 9.04
C HIS A 50 2.65 -8.44 9.91
N GLU A 51 2.47 -8.49 11.22
CA GLU A 51 3.55 -8.63 12.19
C GLU A 51 3.93 -10.11 12.34
N LEU A 52 5.16 -10.46 11.97
CA LEU A 52 5.68 -11.83 12.08
C LEU A 52 6.57 -11.98 13.31
N PRO A 53 6.62 -13.15 13.98
CA PRO A 53 7.65 -13.40 14.97
C PRO A 53 9.05 -13.07 14.42
N ALA A 54 9.87 -12.37 15.20
CA ALA A 54 11.14 -11.84 14.70
C ALA A 54 12.12 -12.93 14.23
N ASP A 55 12.01 -14.13 14.79
CA ASP A 55 12.79 -15.31 14.43
C ASP A 55 12.26 -16.06 13.20
N HIS A 56 11.14 -15.62 12.60
CA HIS A 56 10.56 -16.22 11.39
C HIS A 56 11.04 -15.57 10.08
N ILE A 57 11.89 -14.55 10.16
CA ILE A 57 12.41 -13.85 8.98
C ILE A 57 13.87 -14.25 8.75
N TYR A 58 14.13 -14.84 7.58
CA TYR A 58 15.44 -15.36 7.20
C TYR A 58 15.94 -14.70 5.90
N SER A 59 17.22 -14.36 5.86
CA SER A 59 17.93 -13.95 4.66
C SER A 59 19.05 -14.94 4.36
N ALA A 60 19.08 -15.49 3.16
CA ALA A 60 20.01 -16.56 2.75
C ALA A 60 20.07 -17.73 3.77
N GLY A 61 18.92 -18.11 4.32
CA GLY A 61 18.79 -19.20 5.30
C GLY A 61 19.26 -18.86 6.73
N LYS A 62 19.56 -17.59 7.03
CA LYS A 62 19.99 -17.14 8.36
C LYS A 62 19.00 -16.14 8.96
N PRO A 63 18.75 -16.17 10.29
CA PRO A 63 17.92 -15.17 10.95
C PRO A 63 18.43 -13.75 10.67
N VAL A 64 17.52 -12.83 10.36
CA VAL A 64 17.86 -11.42 10.19
C VAL A 64 18.19 -10.78 11.55
N GLN A 65 19.20 -9.92 11.57
CA GLN A 65 19.63 -9.23 12.80
C GLN A 65 18.96 -7.86 12.99
N ALA A 66 18.35 -7.34 11.92
CA ALA A 66 17.64 -6.06 11.92
C ALA A 66 16.32 -6.22 11.14
N PRO A 67 15.30 -5.38 11.43
CA PRO A 67 14.02 -5.45 10.73
C PRO A 67 14.16 -5.36 9.22
N VAL A 68 13.56 -6.34 8.53
CA VAL A 68 13.32 -6.33 7.09
C VAL A 68 11.83 -6.10 6.87
N VAL A 69 11.49 -5.19 5.97
CA VAL A 69 10.12 -4.76 5.70
C VAL A 69 9.80 -5.05 4.24
N ARG A 70 8.67 -5.72 4.01
CA ARG A 70 8.11 -5.94 2.67
C ARG A 70 6.80 -5.17 2.55
N VAL A 71 6.68 -4.37 1.51
CA VAL A 71 5.46 -3.69 1.09
C VAL A 71 5.05 -4.29 -0.25
N GLU A 72 3.87 -4.89 -0.35
CA GLU A 72 3.28 -5.33 -1.61
C GLU A 72 2.02 -4.50 -1.91
N ALA A 73 2.04 -3.76 -3.02
CA ALA A 73 0.86 -3.05 -3.50
C ALA A 73 0.13 -3.92 -4.55
N THR A 74 -1.12 -4.27 -4.27
CA THR A 74 -2.00 -4.98 -5.20
C THR A 74 -3.02 -4.00 -5.79
N THR A 75 -2.99 -3.80 -7.11
CA THR A 75 -3.86 -2.88 -7.83
C THR A 75 -4.59 -3.57 -8.98
N PRO A 76 -5.67 -3.00 -9.54
CA PRO A 76 -6.20 -3.44 -10.82
C PRO A 76 -5.14 -3.28 -11.93
N GLU A 77 -5.23 -4.15 -12.94
CA GLU A 77 -4.41 -4.05 -14.15
C GLU A 77 -4.52 -2.65 -14.78
N GLY A 78 -3.38 -2.06 -15.12
CA GLY A 78 -3.33 -0.74 -15.76
C GLY A 78 -3.58 0.46 -14.83
N ALA A 79 -3.82 0.27 -13.53
CA ALA A 79 -3.97 1.36 -12.58
C ALA A 79 -2.69 2.23 -12.46
N LEU A 80 -1.52 1.60 -12.58
CA LEU A 80 -0.21 2.24 -12.55
C LEU A 80 0.54 2.04 -13.87
N SER A 81 1.19 3.10 -14.35
CA SER A 81 2.22 2.99 -15.39
C SER A 81 3.59 2.73 -14.76
N ASP A 82 4.61 2.38 -15.56
CA ASP A 82 5.98 2.18 -15.06
C ASP A 82 6.48 3.38 -14.25
N ARG A 83 6.23 4.59 -14.75
CA ARG A 83 6.59 5.83 -14.09
C ARG A 83 5.90 5.97 -12.72
N ARG A 84 4.62 5.61 -12.62
CA ARG A 84 3.84 5.70 -11.37
C ARG A 84 4.21 4.61 -10.38
N ARG A 85 4.55 3.40 -10.87
CA ARG A 85 5.16 2.35 -10.03
C ARG A 85 6.45 2.85 -9.41
N ALA A 86 7.34 3.48 -10.18
CA ALA A 86 8.57 4.05 -9.65
C ALA A 86 8.31 5.15 -8.59
N GLU A 87 7.35 6.06 -8.82
CA GLU A 87 6.93 7.07 -7.84
C GLU A 87 6.45 6.44 -6.52
N PHE A 88 5.68 5.35 -6.60
CA PHE A 88 5.23 4.62 -5.42
C PHE A 88 6.38 3.92 -4.71
N VAL A 89 7.26 3.21 -5.43
CA VAL A 89 8.45 2.54 -4.86
C VAL A 89 9.27 3.54 -4.06
N GLU A 90 9.58 4.70 -4.63
CA GLU A 90 10.36 5.75 -3.95
C GLU A 90 9.66 6.23 -2.67
N SER A 91 8.37 6.55 -2.78
CA SER A 91 7.58 7.09 -1.67
C SER A 91 7.39 6.08 -0.53
N ALA A 92 7.07 4.83 -0.86
CA ALA A 92 6.89 3.76 0.11
C ALA A 92 8.21 3.41 0.80
N THR A 93 9.30 3.36 0.02
CA THR A 93 10.64 3.13 0.58
C THR A 93 10.99 4.20 1.60
N LYS A 94 10.75 5.47 1.28
CA LYS A 94 11.00 6.59 2.20
C LYS A 94 10.15 6.51 3.47
N ALA A 95 8.85 6.23 3.36
CA ALA A 95 7.97 6.09 4.51
C ALA A 95 8.46 4.96 5.45
N VAL A 96 8.86 3.82 4.88
CA VAL A 96 9.40 2.69 5.63
C VAL A 96 10.73 3.04 6.29
N THR A 97 11.70 3.62 5.56
CA THR A 97 13.01 3.93 6.16
C THR A 97 12.88 4.94 7.30
N GLN A 98 11.97 5.91 7.17
CA GLN A 98 11.67 6.86 8.23
C GLN A 98 11.01 6.19 9.44
N ALA A 99 9.99 5.36 9.24
CA ALA A 99 9.27 4.69 10.33
C ALA A 99 10.17 3.74 11.15
N PHE A 100 11.08 3.03 10.48
CA PHE A 100 11.95 2.02 11.10
C PHE A 100 13.38 2.54 11.42
N GLY A 101 13.68 3.82 11.13
CA GLY A 101 15.02 4.38 11.32
C GLY A 101 16.10 3.64 10.52
N ILE A 102 15.77 3.19 9.31
CA ILE A 102 16.70 2.41 8.46
C ILE A 102 17.69 3.38 7.78
N PRO A 103 19.01 3.20 7.97
CA PRO A 103 20.00 4.00 7.29
C PRO A 103 19.95 3.81 5.77
N GLU A 104 20.26 4.87 5.01
CA GLU A 104 20.18 4.86 3.54
C GLU A 104 20.97 3.68 2.93
N GLN A 105 22.19 3.43 3.42
CA GLN A 105 23.06 2.36 2.94
C GLN A 105 22.52 0.93 3.19
N GLU A 106 21.52 0.77 4.06
CA GLU A 106 20.89 -0.53 4.34
C GLU A 106 19.53 -0.69 3.63
N THR A 107 19.03 0.36 2.98
CA THR A 107 17.69 0.38 2.38
C THR A 107 17.51 -0.77 1.38
N LEU A 108 18.50 -1.00 0.51
CA LEU A 108 18.45 -2.02 -0.54
C LEU A 108 18.31 -3.45 0.00
N THR A 109 18.79 -3.71 1.22
CA THR A 109 18.75 -5.05 1.82
C THR A 109 17.61 -5.21 2.81
N ARG A 110 17.03 -4.11 3.30
CA ARG A 110 16.01 -4.10 4.37
C ARG A 110 14.62 -3.68 3.94
N VAL A 111 14.46 -3.04 2.79
CA VAL A 111 13.16 -2.55 2.31
C VAL A 111 12.86 -3.09 0.91
N TRP A 112 11.77 -3.83 0.80
CA TRP A 112 11.32 -4.43 -0.45
C TRP A 112 9.93 -3.89 -0.80
N VAL A 113 9.79 -3.27 -1.97
CA VAL A 113 8.49 -2.81 -2.48
C VAL A 113 8.17 -3.57 -3.77
N THR A 114 7.11 -4.36 -3.74
CA THR A 114 6.62 -5.14 -4.89
C THR A 114 5.25 -4.65 -5.33
N HIS A 115 4.92 -4.94 -6.59
CA HIS A 115 3.61 -4.64 -7.16
C HIS A 115 3.00 -5.92 -7.73
N ARG A 116 1.70 -6.08 -7.50
CA ARG A 116 0.88 -7.14 -8.08
C ARG A 116 -0.30 -6.48 -8.78
N GLU A 117 -0.51 -6.84 -10.04
CA GLU A 117 -1.69 -6.41 -10.77
C GLU A 117 -2.70 -7.56 -10.85
N ILE A 118 -3.97 -7.24 -10.58
CA ILE A 118 -5.07 -8.18 -10.73
C ILE A 118 -5.79 -7.87 -12.03
N ALA A 119 -5.84 -8.86 -12.92
CA ALA A 119 -6.48 -8.75 -14.22
C ALA A 119 -7.93 -8.27 -14.09
N GLU A 120 -8.39 -7.52 -15.08
CA GLU A 120 -9.77 -7.04 -15.16
C GLU A 120 -10.76 -8.22 -15.02
N GLY A 121 -11.83 -8.01 -14.25
CA GLY A 121 -12.82 -9.06 -13.97
C GLY A 121 -12.37 -10.16 -12.98
N SER A 122 -11.16 -10.07 -12.42
CA SER A 122 -10.61 -11.06 -11.47
C SER A 122 -10.60 -10.56 -10.01
N TRP A 123 -11.27 -9.45 -9.73
CA TRP A 123 -11.46 -8.94 -8.37
C TRP A 123 -12.91 -8.44 -8.18
N GLY A 124 -13.34 -8.40 -6.93
CA GLY A 124 -14.71 -8.03 -6.58
C GLY A 124 -14.80 -7.29 -5.26
N ALA A 125 -15.92 -6.60 -5.09
CA ALA A 125 -16.30 -5.90 -3.87
C ALA A 125 -17.82 -5.95 -3.73
N GLY A 126 -18.34 -5.94 -2.49
CA GLY A 126 -19.78 -6.00 -2.25
C GLY A 126 -20.47 -7.25 -2.82
N GLY A 127 -19.72 -8.35 -2.97
CA GLY A 127 -20.23 -9.60 -3.53
C GLY A 127 -20.38 -9.63 -5.06
N GLN A 128 -19.85 -8.65 -5.79
CA GLN A 128 -19.87 -8.59 -7.26
C GLN A 128 -18.47 -8.40 -7.83
N ILE A 129 -18.25 -8.86 -9.07
CA ILE A 129 -17.05 -8.51 -9.84
C ILE A 129 -17.13 -7.03 -10.19
N VAL A 130 -16.05 -6.29 -9.95
CA VAL A 130 -15.96 -4.86 -10.24
C VAL A 130 -15.11 -4.67 -11.48
N GLN A 131 -15.67 -3.98 -12.46
CA GLN A 131 -14.97 -3.51 -13.65
C GLN A 131 -14.47 -2.09 -13.42
N PHE A 132 -13.37 -1.70 -14.06
CA PHE A 132 -12.79 -0.37 -13.95
C PHE A 132 -13.79 0.73 -14.37
N ALA A 133 -14.64 0.46 -15.35
CA ALA A 133 -15.72 1.35 -15.75
C ALA A 133 -16.71 1.63 -14.59
N GLN A 134 -17.12 0.59 -13.87
CA GLN A 134 -18.03 0.71 -12.72
C GLN A 134 -17.37 1.48 -11.57
N LEU A 135 -16.07 1.27 -11.33
CA LEU A 135 -15.33 2.03 -10.33
C LEU A 135 -15.34 3.54 -10.65
N ARG A 136 -15.21 3.92 -11.93
CA ARG A 136 -15.29 5.32 -12.37
C ARG A 136 -16.69 5.90 -12.15
N GLU A 137 -17.75 5.13 -12.40
CA GLU A 137 -19.13 5.55 -12.15
C GLU A 137 -19.38 5.78 -10.66
N MET A 138 -18.96 4.85 -9.80
CA MET A 138 -19.05 4.99 -8.34
C MET A 138 -18.32 6.24 -7.84
N ALA A 139 -17.11 6.49 -8.36
CA ALA A 139 -16.34 7.68 -8.00
C ALA A 139 -17.02 8.99 -8.48
N ALA A 140 -17.70 8.98 -9.62
CA ALA A 140 -18.45 10.13 -10.11
C ALA A 140 -19.71 10.39 -9.26
N ALA A 141 -20.44 9.34 -8.89
CA ALA A 141 -21.62 9.43 -8.02
C ALA A 141 -21.26 9.98 -6.63
N ALA A 142 -20.19 9.46 -6.01
CA ALA A 142 -19.73 9.93 -4.69
C ALA A 142 -19.38 11.44 -4.69
N ARG A 143 -18.76 11.94 -5.76
CA ARG A 143 -18.47 13.39 -5.89
C ARG A 143 -19.74 14.23 -6.02
N ALA A 144 -20.77 13.72 -6.69
CA ALA A 144 -22.04 14.44 -6.82
C ALA A 144 -22.77 14.52 -5.47
N GLU A 145 -22.71 13.46 -4.66
CA GLU A 145 -23.27 13.45 -3.29
C GLU A 145 -22.51 14.38 -2.34
N GLU A 146 -21.16 14.35 -2.37
CA GLU A 146 -20.32 15.28 -1.60
C GLU A 146 -20.60 16.75 -1.97
N GLY A 147 -20.80 17.05 -3.26
CA GLY A 147 -21.13 18.40 -3.73
C GLY A 147 -22.58 18.85 -3.44
N ALA A 148 -23.51 17.92 -3.25
CA ALA A 148 -24.90 18.22 -2.89
C ALA A 148 -25.11 18.40 -1.37
N ALA A 149 -24.16 17.95 -0.55
CA ALA A 149 -24.16 18.09 0.90
C ALA A 149 -23.54 19.41 1.40
N VAL A 150 -23.13 20.32 0.50
CA VAL A 150 -22.50 21.63 0.77
C VAL A 150 -23.47 22.77 0.49
#